data_AF-A0A352M859-F1
#
_entry.id   AF-A0A352M859-F1
#
_cell.length_a   1.000
_cell.length_b   1.000
_cell.length_c   1.000
_cell.angle_alpha   90.00
_cell.angle_beta   90.00
_cell.angle_gamma   90.00
#
_symmetry.space_group_name_H-M   'P 1'
#
loop_
_entity.id
_entity.type
_entity.pdbx_description
1 polymer ?
#
loop_
_entity_poly.entity_id
_entity_poly.type
_entity_poly.pdbx_seq_one_letter_code
_entity_poly.pdbx_strand_id
1 'polypeptide(L)'
;MFFYVFKNISTKVKYLFLFFTYSAIIFYGAFFPSGESVASVNGDFSSFLFRAVETRQITGEVYLLSNVRCGIENASKPLNFSARLNPVWKNLRVDAGALEDVYLIVEPLAFYGPLKNICTHNCLWFEFRQNHPAAGDDGFKTYGIVASGQMLKNLKGEFFLFQFTSKEDYFELAYYTDRNLRLYKLDLSAEQKKRLFYNAIVTASERAAKERYHIIYNHCVNNMFELINTVLPSYQRFNPWLVHGIIFNPVFCAPDFNELIFNFHGLIKEKLPMFRGSY
;
A
#
# COMPACT_ATOMS: atom_id res chain seq x y z
N MET A 1 13.96 28.97 21.35
CA MET A 1 13.90 30.24 20.59
C MET A 1 14.47 30.01 19.17
N PHE A 2 13.83 29.18 18.34
CA PHE A 2 14.33 28.85 16.98
C PHE A 2 13.21 28.60 15.94
N PHE A 3 11.93 28.87 16.25
CA PHE A 3 10.80 28.51 15.39
C PHE A 3 10.10 29.69 14.67
N TYR A 4 10.66 30.90 14.66
CA TYR A 4 9.95 32.09 14.19
C TYR A 4 10.51 32.75 12.91
N VAL A 5 11.12 31.99 11.99
CA VAL A 5 11.65 32.55 10.73
C VAL A 5 11.37 31.65 9.52
N PHE A 6 10.12 31.25 9.24
CA PHE A 6 9.82 30.49 7.99
C PHE A 6 8.48 30.86 7.31
N LYS A 7 7.94 32.05 7.57
CA LYS A 7 6.65 32.44 6.98
C LYS A 7 6.76 32.93 5.52
N ASN A 8 7.93 33.37 5.05
CA ASN A 8 8.12 33.98 3.72
C ASN A 8 9.24 33.35 2.87
N ILE A 9 9.44 32.04 2.98
CA ILE A 9 10.41 31.35 2.13
C ILE A 9 9.66 30.60 1.02
N SER A 10 10.05 30.88 -0.23
CA SER A 10 9.54 30.22 -1.44
C SER A 10 9.49 28.70 -1.25
N THR A 11 8.42 28.07 -1.74
CA THR A 11 8.19 26.62 -1.62
C THR A 11 9.42 25.83 -2.06
N LYS A 12 10.12 26.27 -3.12
CA LYS A 12 11.37 25.65 -3.60
C LYS A 12 12.50 25.63 -2.57
N VAL A 13 12.64 26.68 -1.75
CA VAL A 13 13.70 26.79 -0.74
C VAL A 13 13.35 25.98 0.51
N LYS A 14 12.06 25.81 0.84
CA LYS A 14 11.62 24.87 1.87
C LYS A 14 11.96 23.42 1.50
N TYR A 15 11.76 23.04 0.24
CA TYR A 15 12.12 21.70 -0.25
C TYR A 15 13.62 21.46 -0.31
N LEU A 16 14.40 22.47 -0.69
CA LEU A 16 15.86 22.38 -0.65
C LEU A 16 16.38 22.19 0.78
N PHE A 17 15.76 22.87 1.75
CA PHE A 17 16.11 22.74 3.17
C PHE A 17 15.70 21.37 3.74
N LEU A 18 14.53 20.84 3.36
CA LEU A 18 14.12 19.45 3.66
C LEU A 18 15.09 18.43 3.06
N PHE A 19 15.51 18.62 1.81
CA PHE A 19 16.50 17.76 1.16
C PHE A 19 17.83 17.75 1.91
N PHE A 20 18.35 18.91 2.34
CA PHE A 20 19.62 19.00 3.08
C PHE A 20 19.52 18.47 4.52
N THR A 21 18.42 18.75 5.23
CA THR A 21 18.23 18.26 6.61
C THR A 21 18.07 16.74 6.67
N TYR A 22 17.34 16.15 5.74
CA TYR A 22 17.22 14.69 5.67
C TYR A 22 18.51 14.00 5.20
N SER A 23 19.25 14.61 4.26
CA SER A 23 20.56 14.09 3.83
C SER A 23 21.57 14.07 4.98
N ALA A 24 21.54 15.07 5.88
CA ALA A 24 22.41 15.12 7.06
C ALA A 24 22.07 14.05 8.12
N ILE A 25 20.79 13.70 8.28
CA ILE A 25 20.34 12.62 9.18
C ILE A 25 20.82 11.24 8.68
N ILE A 26 20.87 11.05 7.36
CA ILE A 26 21.33 9.79 6.74
C ILE A 26 22.85 9.60 6.89
N PHE A 27 23.64 10.67 6.77
CA PHE A 27 25.08 10.61 7.03
C PHE A 27 25.41 10.24 8.49
N TYR A 28 24.55 10.62 9.45
CA TYR A 28 24.70 10.22 10.85
C TYR A 28 24.12 8.83 11.16
N GLY A 29 23.09 8.38 10.43
CA GLY A 29 22.47 7.06 10.61
C GLY A 29 23.25 5.89 10.02
N ALA A 30 24.18 6.14 9.08
CA ALA A 30 24.99 5.11 8.44
C ALA A 30 26.10 4.49 9.33
N PHE A 31 26.25 4.96 10.58
CA PHE A 31 27.32 4.53 11.50
C PHE A 31 26.85 3.70 12.70
N PHE A 32 25.59 3.30 12.79
CA PHE A 32 25.13 2.41 13.87
C PHE A 32 25.19 0.94 13.43
N PRO A 33 25.76 0.04 14.26
CA PRO A 33 25.77 -1.38 13.97
C PRO A 33 24.33 -1.88 13.89
N SER A 34 24.12 -2.98 13.17
CA SER A 34 22.87 -3.70 12.92
C SER A 34 22.11 -4.07 14.20
N GLY A 35 21.59 -3.07 14.90
CA GLY A 35 20.62 -3.20 15.96
C GLY A 35 19.28 -3.56 15.34
N GLU A 36 18.62 -4.54 15.94
CA GLU A 36 17.31 -5.05 15.54
C GLU A 36 16.41 -3.91 15.07
N SER A 37 16.01 -3.98 13.80
CA SER A 37 15.05 -3.04 13.25
C SER A 37 13.76 -3.19 14.05
N VAL A 38 13.16 -2.10 14.52
CA VAL A 38 11.86 -2.13 15.20
C VAL A 38 10.72 -2.31 14.17
N ALA A 39 11.06 -2.69 12.92
CA ALA A 39 10.15 -3.36 11.98
C ALA A 39 10.42 -4.86 11.82
N SER A 40 11.51 -5.39 12.40
CA SER A 40 11.46 -6.74 12.94
C SER A 40 10.62 -6.66 14.20
N VAL A 41 9.30 -6.71 14.00
CA VAL A 41 8.40 -7.02 15.10
C VAL A 41 8.85 -8.39 15.56
N ASN A 42 9.50 -8.45 16.72
CA ASN A 42 9.88 -9.67 17.44
C ASN A 42 8.61 -10.37 17.94
N GLY A 43 7.82 -10.84 16.98
CA GLY A 43 6.71 -11.74 17.13
C GLY A 43 6.82 -12.72 15.98
N ASP A 44 6.65 -13.99 16.28
CA ASP A 44 6.55 -15.04 15.30
C ASP A 44 5.21 -14.85 14.56
N PHE A 45 5.14 -13.87 13.63
CA PHE A 45 3.98 -13.67 12.75
C PHE A 45 4.02 -14.76 11.68
N SER A 46 3.73 -15.98 12.12
CA SER A 46 3.31 -17.05 11.24
C SER A 46 2.17 -16.51 10.38
N SER A 47 2.38 -16.49 9.06
CA SER A 47 1.48 -16.79 7.94
C SER A 47 -0.06 -16.72 8.04
N PHE A 48 -0.73 -16.53 9.18
CA PHE A 48 -2.18 -16.72 9.31
C PHE A 48 -3.00 -15.52 8.84
N LEU A 49 -2.50 -14.28 8.97
CA LEU A 49 -3.15 -13.05 8.47
C LEU A 49 -2.93 -12.79 6.97
N PHE A 50 -2.02 -13.53 6.35
CA PHE A 50 -1.58 -13.31 4.98
C PHE A 50 -1.63 -14.59 4.18
N ARG A 51 -2.29 -14.56 3.03
CA ARG A 51 -2.33 -15.69 2.10
C ARG A 51 -2.06 -15.19 0.70
N ALA A 52 -1.37 -16.01 -0.08
CA ALA A 52 -1.31 -15.81 -1.52
C ALA A 52 -2.71 -15.90 -2.09
N VAL A 53 -3.07 -14.89 -2.88
CA VAL A 53 -4.27 -14.96 -3.69
C VAL A 53 -4.08 -16.04 -4.73
N GLU A 54 -5.13 -16.80 -4.99
CA GLU A 54 -5.20 -17.66 -6.18
C GLU A 54 -6.27 -17.08 -7.09
N THR A 55 -5.97 -16.99 -8.37
CA THR A 55 -6.87 -16.32 -9.31
C THR A 55 -7.21 -17.23 -10.46
N ARG A 56 -8.50 -17.31 -10.79
CA ARG A 56 -8.99 -18.03 -11.96
C ARG A 56 -9.90 -17.11 -12.76
N GLN A 57 -9.58 -16.90 -14.02
CA GLN A 57 -10.50 -16.24 -14.95
C GLN A 57 -11.70 -17.17 -15.21
N ILE A 58 -12.91 -16.65 -15.03
CA ILE A 58 -14.15 -17.41 -15.27
C ILE A 58 -14.60 -17.16 -16.71
N THR A 59 -14.81 -15.89 -17.07
CA THR A 59 -15.30 -15.46 -18.39
C THR A 59 -14.94 -14.00 -18.62
N GLY A 60 -14.34 -13.65 -19.77
CA GLY A 60 -14.09 -12.25 -20.11
C GLY A 60 -13.37 -11.49 -18.98
N GLU A 61 -14.03 -10.45 -18.45
CA GLU A 61 -13.51 -9.58 -17.38
C GLU A 61 -13.87 -10.07 -15.96
N VAL A 62 -14.41 -11.29 -15.83
CA VAL A 62 -14.84 -11.89 -14.56
C VAL A 62 -13.80 -12.87 -14.03
N TYR A 63 -13.40 -12.68 -12.78
CA TYR A 63 -12.39 -13.48 -12.09
C TYR A 63 -12.95 -14.05 -10.79
N LEU A 64 -12.47 -15.24 -10.41
CA LEU A 64 -12.58 -15.79 -9.07
C LEU A 64 -11.27 -15.50 -8.35
N LEU A 65 -11.33 -14.73 -7.27
CA LEU A 65 -10.22 -14.47 -6.36
C LEU A 65 -10.40 -15.32 -5.11
N SER A 66 -9.53 -16.30 -4.91
CA SER A 66 -9.52 -17.11 -3.69
C SER A 66 -8.55 -16.53 -2.67
N ASN A 67 -8.75 -16.86 -1.39
CA ASN A 67 -7.96 -16.35 -0.27
C ASN A 67 -8.00 -14.82 -0.14
N VAL A 68 -9.15 -14.18 -0.38
CA VAL A 68 -9.35 -12.77 -0.04
C VAL A 68 -9.70 -12.65 1.44
N ARG A 69 -8.94 -11.86 2.20
CA ARG A 69 -9.28 -11.61 3.62
C ARG A 69 -10.44 -10.64 3.68
N CYS A 70 -11.51 -11.02 4.35
CA CYS A 70 -12.79 -10.28 4.38
C CYS A 70 -13.22 -9.90 5.80
N GLY A 71 -12.31 -9.99 6.77
CA GLY A 71 -12.54 -9.63 8.16
C GLY A 71 -11.57 -10.36 9.09
N ILE A 72 -11.59 -9.98 10.36
CA ILE A 72 -10.87 -10.67 11.43
C ILE A 72 -11.84 -10.87 12.59
N GLU A 73 -12.25 -12.11 12.83
CA GLU A 73 -13.06 -12.45 13.99
C GLU A 73 -12.27 -12.18 15.27
N ASN A 74 -12.97 -11.68 16.29
CA ASN A 74 -12.43 -11.30 17.59
C ASN A 74 -11.43 -10.13 17.54
N ALA A 75 -11.39 -9.37 16.45
CA ALA A 75 -10.67 -8.10 16.45
C ALA A 75 -11.35 -7.11 17.42
N SER A 76 -10.53 -6.38 18.17
CA SER A 76 -10.97 -5.41 19.17
C SER A 76 -10.17 -4.13 19.04
N LYS A 77 -10.64 -3.05 19.68
CA LYS A 77 -9.87 -1.81 19.85
C LYS A 77 -9.40 -1.65 21.31
N PRO A 78 -8.11 -1.41 21.59
CA PRO A 78 -6.98 -1.52 20.65
C PRO A 78 -6.81 -2.96 20.15
N LEU A 79 -6.16 -3.14 18.99
CA LEU A 79 -5.91 -4.47 18.46
C LEU A 79 -5.09 -5.26 19.47
N ASN A 80 -5.71 -6.29 20.05
CA ASN A 80 -5.01 -7.15 20.98
C ASN A 80 -4.30 -8.27 20.20
N PHE A 81 -3.03 -8.06 19.90
CA PHE A 81 -2.20 -9.06 19.21
C PHE A 81 -1.97 -10.34 20.02
N SER A 82 -2.25 -10.35 21.33
CA SER A 82 -2.23 -11.57 22.15
C SER A 82 -3.51 -12.40 22.03
N ALA A 83 -4.59 -11.82 21.48
CA ALA A 83 -5.77 -12.59 21.11
C ALA A 83 -5.45 -13.45 19.88
N ARG A 84 -6.02 -14.66 19.81
CA ARG A 84 -5.99 -15.49 18.60
C ARG A 84 -6.87 -14.82 17.54
N LEU A 85 -6.33 -13.82 16.85
CA LEU A 85 -6.98 -13.16 15.72
C LEU A 85 -7.34 -14.23 14.68
N ASN A 86 -8.61 -14.29 14.29
CA ASN A 86 -9.09 -15.32 13.37
C ASN A 86 -9.53 -14.68 12.05
N PRO A 87 -8.62 -14.53 11.07
CA PRO A 87 -8.94 -13.92 9.78
C PRO A 87 -9.95 -14.76 8.99
N VAL A 88 -10.95 -14.09 8.44
CA VAL A 88 -12.00 -14.67 7.61
C VAL A 88 -11.56 -14.63 6.16
N TRP A 89 -11.38 -15.80 5.56
CA TRP A 89 -10.96 -15.94 4.16
C TRP A 89 -12.14 -16.35 3.29
N LYS A 90 -12.31 -15.67 2.16
CA LYS A 90 -13.40 -15.95 1.21
C LYS A 90 -12.87 -16.05 -0.22
N ASN A 91 -13.67 -16.73 -1.05
CA ASN A 91 -13.53 -16.68 -2.49
C ASN A 91 -14.53 -15.65 -3.02
N LEU A 92 -14.06 -14.68 -3.79
CA LEU A 92 -14.87 -13.61 -4.32
C LEU A 92 -14.90 -13.69 -5.84
N ARG A 93 -16.11 -13.68 -6.42
CA ARG A 93 -16.33 -13.38 -7.82
C ARG A 93 -16.28 -11.87 -8.00
N VAL A 94 -15.42 -11.42 -8.92
CA VAL A 94 -15.18 -10.01 -9.22
C VAL A 94 -15.34 -9.79 -10.72
N ASP A 95 -15.91 -8.65 -11.11
CA ASP A 95 -16.03 -8.24 -12.50
C ASP A 95 -15.24 -6.94 -12.71
N ALA A 96 -14.19 -6.98 -13.51
CA ALA A 96 -13.39 -5.79 -13.80
C ALA A 96 -14.22 -4.74 -14.58
N GLY A 97 -15.22 -5.15 -15.35
CA GLY A 97 -16.16 -4.25 -16.03
C GLY A 97 -17.03 -3.45 -15.07
N ALA A 98 -17.16 -3.91 -13.82
CA ALA A 98 -17.86 -3.22 -12.75
C ALA A 98 -16.98 -2.25 -11.94
N LEU A 99 -15.69 -2.11 -12.28
CA LEU A 99 -14.81 -1.14 -11.62
C LEU A 99 -15.31 0.28 -11.87
N GLU A 100 -15.59 0.98 -10.77
CA GLU A 100 -15.99 2.38 -10.78
C GLU A 100 -14.74 3.26 -10.70
N ASP A 101 -13.88 3.04 -9.71
CA ASP A 101 -12.72 3.87 -9.42
C ASP A 101 -11.55 3.08 -8.84
N VAL A 102 -10.37 3.71 -8.87
CA VAL A 102 -9.15 3.17 -8.26
C VAL A 102 -8.51 4.26 -7.41
N TYR A 103 -8.09 3.89 -6.22
CA TYR A 103 -7.49 4.78 -5.25
C TYR A 103 -6.10 4.30 -4.88
N LEU A 104 -5.15 5.23 -4.82
CA LEU A 104 -3.90 5.03 -4.10
C LEU A 104 -4.16 5.28 -2.61
N ILE A 105 -3.86 4.28 -1.79
CA ILE A 105 -3.80 4.42 -0.34
C ILE A 105 -2.33 4.64 0.02
N VAL A 106 -2.05 5.76 0.68
CA VAL A 106 -0.76 6.05 1.29
C VAL A 106 -0.94 5.99 2.80
N GLU A 107 -0.37 4.96 3.42
CA GLU A 107 -0.38 4.72 4.85
C GLU A 107 0.97 5.17 5.44
N PRO A 108 1.03 6.28 6.20
CA PRO A 108 2.24 6.69 6.89
C PRO A 108 2.58 5.67 7.99
N LEU A 109 3.73 5.04 7.87
CA LEU A 109 4.29 4.19 8.92
C LEU A 109 5.11 5.04 9.89
N ALA A 110 4.87 4.87 11.18
CA ALA A 110 5.69 5.47 12.22
C ALA A 110 6.90 4.58 12.48
N PHE A 111 8.02 4.84 11.79
CA PHE A 111 9.29 4.19 12.09
C PHE A 111 10.06 5.06 13.09
N TYR A 112 10.04 4.65 14.37
CA TYR A 112 10.82 5.21 15.49
C TYR A 112 10.50 6.65 15.95
N GLY A 113 10.02 6.79 17.19
CA GLY A 113 10.14 7.99 18.02
C GLY A 113 9.86 9.33 17.31
N PRO A 114 10.82 10.27 17.22
CA PRO A 114 10.61 11.60 16.63
C PRO A 114 10.44 11.59 15.10
N LEU A 115 10.62 10.45 14.43
CA LEU A 115 10.58 10.27 12.98
C LEU A 115 9.23 9.68 12.50
N LYS A 116 8.13 10.11 13.13
CA LYS A 116 6.77 9.74 12.68
C LYS A 116 6.55 10.22 11.23
N ASN A 117 6.00 9.34 10.38
CA ASN A 117 5.62 9.60 8.97
C ASN A 117 6.76 9.62 7.93
N ILE A 118 7.90 8.97 8.17
CA ILE A 118 9.00 8.94 7.17
C ILE A 118 8.87 7.79 6.18
N CYS A 119 8.24 6.68 6.58
CA CYS A 119 8.01 5.55 5.69
C CYS A 119 6.54 5.47 5.31
N THR A 120 6.24 4.93 4.14
CA THR A 120 4.87 4.70 3.68
C THR A 120 4.67 3.25 3.30
N HIS A 121 3.47 2.76 3.56
CA HIS A 121 2.93 1.59 2.93
C HIS A 121 1.94 2.05 1.85
N ASN A 122 2.13 1.58 0.62
CA ASN A 122 1.26 1.93 -0.50
C ASN A 122 0.41 0.73 -0.90
N CYS A 123 -0.89 0.98 -1.08
CA CYS A 123 -1.86 0.00 -1.57
C CYS A 123 -2.69 0.59 -2.70
N LEU A 124 -3.30 -0.29 -3.50
CA LEU A 124 -4.33 0.08 -4.45
C LEU A 124 -5.68 -0.42 -3.94
N TRP A 125 -6.64 0.47 -3.86
CA TRP A 125 -8.03 0.12 -3.61
C TRP A 125 -8.82 0.23 -4.93
N PHE A 126 -9.38 -0.89 -5.35
CA PHE A 126 -10.26 -1.02 -6.50
C PHE A 126 -11.72 -0.97 -6.02
N GLU A 127 -12.47 0.07 -6.40
CA GLU A 127 -13.88 0.24 -6.04
C GLU A 127 -14.79 -0.28 -7.16
N PHE A 128 -15.82 -1.03 -6.78
CA PHE A 128 -16.83 -1.58 -7.68
C PHE A 128 -18.15 -0.82 -7.53
N ARG A 129 -18.91 -0.73 -8.63
CA ARG A 129 -20.26 -0.13 -8.62
C ARG A 129 -21.16 -0.82 -7.61
N GLN A 130 -21.98 -0.04 -6.91
CA GLN A 130 -22.87 -0.57 -5.85
C GLN A 130 -23.84 -1.67 -6.32
N ASN A 131 -24.27 -1.63 -7.58
CA ASN A 131 -25.16 -2.65 -8.15
C ASN A 131 -24.42 -3.90 -8.66
N HIS A 132 -23.09 -3.89 -8.70
CA HIS A 132 -22.24 -5.01 -9.13
C HIS A 132 -21.05 -5.20 -8.17
N PRO A 133 -21.30 -5.53 -6.88
CA PRO A 133 -20.24 -5.75 -5.90
C PRO A 133 -19.44 -7.02 -6.19
N ALA A 134 -18.24 -7.09 -5.63
CA ALA A 134 -17.54 -8.35 -5.46
C ALA A 134 -18.30 -9.22 -4.45
N ALA A 135 -18.55 -10.49 -4.78
CA ALA A 135 -19.44 -11.33 -4.00
C ALA A 135 -18.88 -12.74 -3.78
N GLY A 136 -19.08 -13.27 -2.58
CA GLY A 136 -18.83 -14.67 -2.24
C GLY A 136 -20.09 -15.52 -2.39
N ASP A 137 -19.90 -16.84 -2.48
CA ASP A 137 -21.00 -17.81 -2.60
C ASP A 137 -21.87 -17.90 -1.33
N ASP A 138 -21.35 -17.41 -0.20
CA ASP A 138 -22.02 -17.35 1.09
C ASP A 138 -22.87 -16.08 1.29
N GLY A 139 -23.05 -15.28 0.23
CA GLY A 139 -23.80 -14.04 0.27
C GLY A 139 -23.01 -12.82 0.78
N PHE A 140 -21.73 -12.99 1.15
CA PHE A 140 -20.85 -11.86 1.46
C PHE A 140 -20.71 -10.95 0.24
N LYS A 141 -20.73 -9.63 0.47
CA LYS A 141 -20.55 -8.61 -0.55
C LYS A 141 -19.56 -7.55 -0.06
N THR A 142 -18.70 -7.12 -0.96
CA THR A 142 -17.83 -5.95 -0.73
C THR A 142 -17.84 -5.05 -1.96
N TYR A 143 -17.80 -3.74 -1.72
CA TYR A 143 -17.78 -2.73 -2.77
C TYR A 143 -16.36 -2.30 -3.13
N GLY A 144 -15.35 -2.95 -2.56
CA GLY A 144 -13.98 -2.69 -2.95
C GLY A 144 -13.01 -3.74 -2.47
N ILE A 145 -11.90 -3.84 -3.19
CA ILE A 145 -10.82 -4.75 -2.86
C ILE A 145 -9.53 -3.95 -2.79
N VAL A 146 -8.76 -4.17 -1.72
CA VAL A 146 -7.45 -3.55 -1.51
C VAL A 146 -6.35 -4.56 -1.82
N ALA A 147 -5.51 -4.23 -2.79
CA ALA A 147 -4.27 -4.93 -3.11
C ALA A 147 -3.12 -4.28 -2.34
N SER A 148 -2.49 -5.06 -1.46
CA SER A 148 -1.43 -4.62 -0.56
C SER A 148 -0.24 -5.57 -0.68
N GLY A 149 0.97 -5.02 -0.85
CA GLY A 149 2.20 -5.80 -0.85
C GLY A 149 2.88 -5.83 0.52
N GLN A 150 3.26 -7.00 1.02
CA GLN A 150 3.73 -7.19 2.39
C GLN A 150 5.04 -7.97 2.42
N MET A 151 5.94 -7.59 3.33
CA MET A 151 7.11 -8.40 3.66
C MET A 151 6.70 -9.46 4.67
N LEU A 152 7.03 -10.71 4.38
CA LEU A 152 6.85 -11.85 5.28
C LEU A 152 8.18 -12.56 5.49
N LYS A 153 8.31 -13.27 6.62
CA LYS A 153 9.51 -14.03 6.97
C LYS A 153 9.16 -15.50 7.15
N ASN A 154 9.98 -16.39 6.62
CA ASN A 154 9.93 -17.83 6.89
C ASN A 154 11.34 -18.38 7.17
N LEU A 155 11.45 -19.69 7.36
CA LEU A 155 12.73 -20.36 7.62
C LEU A 155 13.79 -20.17 6.52
N LYS A 156 13.38 -19.81 5.29
CA LYS A 156 14.24 -19.56 4.13
C LYS A 156 14.59 -18.08 3.93
N GLY A 157 14.05 -17.18 4.77
CA GLY A 157 14.32 -15.74 4.73
C GLY A 157 13.07 -14.88 4.52
N GLU A 158 13.31 -13.64 4.10
CA GLU A 158 12.26 -12.64 3.86
C GLU A 158 11.79 -12.68 2.40
N PHE A 159 10.48 -12.65 2.20
CA PHE A 159 9.84 -12.68 0.89
C PHE A 159 8.72 -11.65 0.79
N PHE A 160 8.40 -11.25 -0.44
CA PHE A 160 7.32 -10.32 -0.71
C PHE A 160 6.05 -11.06 -1.13
N LEU A 161 4.90 -10.59 -0.65
CA LEU A 161 3.60 -11.13 -0.98
C LEU A 161 2.61 -10.02 -1.30
N PHE A 162 1.99 -10.06 -2.47
CA PHE A 162 0.76 -9.30 -2.72
C PHE A 162 -0.45 -10.05 -2.17
N GLN A 163 -1.21 -9.38 -1.32
CA GLN A 163 -2.45 -9.87 -0.76
C GLN A 163 -3.62 -9.00 -1.21
N PHE A 164 -4.76 -9.65 -1.40
CA PHE A 164 -6.05 -9.00 -1.57
C PHE A 164 -6.88 -9.09 -0.29
N THR A 165 -7.51 -7.97 0.06
CA THR A 165 -8.41 -7.84 1.22
C THR A 165 -9.67 -7.10 0.79
N SER A 166 -10.81 -7.34 1.45
CA SER A 166 -11.98 -6.48 1.26
C SER A 166 -11.68 -5.07 1.77
N LYS A 167 -12.34 -4.07 1.18
CA LYS A 167 -12.25 -2.68 1.64
C LYS A 167 -12.59 -2.58 3.12
N GLU A 168 -13.66 -3.25 3.54
CA GLU A 168 -14.16 -3.22 4.90
C GLU A 168 -13.12 -3.77 5.88
N ASP A 169 -12.49 -4.92 5.57
CA ASP A 169 -11.41 -5.51 6.38
C ASP A 169 -10.21 -4.57 6.50
N TYR A 170 -9.75 -3.98 5.39
CA TYR A 170 -8.56 -3.13 5.40
C TYR A 170 -8.76 -1.88 6.26
N PHE A 171 -9.91 -1.21 6.12
CA PHE A 171 -10.23 0.00 6.87
C PHE A 171 -10.54 -0.29 8.33
N GLU A 172 -11.22 -1.40 8.64
CA GLU A 172 -11.45 -1.84 10.01
C GLU A 172 -10.13 -2.19 10.71
N LEU A 173 -9.22 -2.89 10.03
CA LEU A 173 -7.90 -3.17 10.57
C LEU A 173 -7.11 -1.86 10.82
N ALA A 174 -7.18 -0.90 9.89
CA ALA A 174 -6.57 0.42 10.08
C ALA A 174 -7.14 1.14 11.31
N TYR A 175 -8.45 1.05 11.55
CA TYR A 175 -9.10 1.58 12.76
C TYR A 175 -8.59 0.92 14.05
N TYR A 176 -8.53 -0.42 14.11
CA TYR A 176 -8.07 -1.14 15.30
C TYR A 176 -6.60 -0.92 15.64
N THR A 177 -5.80 -0.52 14.65
CA THR A 177 -4.36 -0.29 14.77
C THR A 177 -3.97 1.19 14.75
N ASP A 178 -4.95 2.09 14.85
CA ASP A 178 -4.76 3.53 14.84
C ASP A 178 -3.92 4.06 13.66
N ARG A 179 -4.20 3.51 12.47
CA ARG A 179 -3.54 3.93 11.23
C ARG A 179 -4.31 5.01 10.52
N ASN A 180 -3.61 6.07 10.13
CA ASN A 180 -4.14 7.13 9.28
C ASN A 180 -3.92 6.77 7.83
N LEU A 181 -4.96 6.80 6.99
CA LEU A 181 -4.85 6.52 5.57
C LEU A 181 -5.11 7.79 4.77
N ARG A 182 -4.18 8.12 3.88
CA ARG A 182 -4.37 9.17 2.87
C ARG A 182 -4.86 8.50 1.59
N LEU A 183 -5.94 9.01 1.04
CA LEU A 183 -6.67 8.36 -0.04
C LEU A 183 -6.71 9.30 -1.26
N TYR A 184 -6.19 8.83 -2.39
CA TYR A 184 -6.11 9.60 -3.61
C TYR A 184 -6.80 8.85 -4.74
N LYS A 185 -7.88 9.41 -5.28
CA LYS A 185 -8.56 8.90 -6.46
C LYS A 185 -7.67 9.10 -7.68
N LEU A 186 -7.42 8.04 -8.43
CA LEU A 186 -6.56 8.10 -9.61
C LEU A 186 -7.34 8.51 -10.86
N ASP A 187 -6.74 9.38 -11.68
CA ASP A 187 -7.28 9.80 -12.97
C ASP A 187 -6.91 8.78 -14.06
N LEU A 188 -7.63 7.66 -14.05
CA LEU A 188 -7.48 6.57 -15.00
C LEU A 188 -8.74 6.43 -15.85
N SER A 189 -8.58 6.15 -17.13
CA SER A 189 -9.69 5.71 -18.00
C SER A 189 -10.25 4.35 -17.56
N ALA A 190 -11.47 4.02 -17.98
CA ALA A 190 -12.08 2.71 -17.66
C ALA A 190 -11.18 1.54 -18.08
N GLU A 191 -10.59 1.59 -19.28
CA GLU A 191 -9.66 0.56 -19.76
C GLU A 191 -8.38 0.46 -18.91
N GLN A 192 -7.84 1.59 -18.45
CA GLN A 192 -6.68 1.59 -17.57
C GLN A 192 -7.01 0.98 -16.20
N LYS A 193 -8.19 1.28 -15.62
CA LYS A 193 -8.63 0.67 -14.35
C LYS A 193 -8.73 -0.85 -14.46
N LYS A 194 -9.38 -1.34 -15.52
CA LYS A 194 -9.51 -2.78 -15.80
C LYS A 194 -8.17 -3.47 -15.97
N ARG A 195 -7.30 -2.89 -16.81
CA ARG A 195 -5.96 -3.42 -17.05
C ARG A 195 -5.10 -3.40 -15.80
N LEU A 196 -5.22 -2.37 -14.97
CA LEU A 196 -4.46 -2.26 -13.72
C LEU A 196 -4.89 -3.34 -12.72
N PHE A 197 -6.20 -3.57 -12.61
CA PHE A 197 -6.74 -4.64 -11.78
C PHE A 197 -6.30 -6.02 -12.26
N TYR A 198 -6.36 -6.27 -13.56
CA TYR A 198 -5.84 -7.51 -14.16
C TYR A 198 -4.33 -7.68 -13.87
N ASN A 199 -3.53 -6.64 -14.08
CA ASN A 199 -2.10 -6.70 -13.81
C ASN A 199 -1.82 -6.92 -12.32
N ALA A 200 -2.64 -6.38 -11.41
CA ALA A 200 -2.52 -6.61 -9.97
C ALA A 200 -2.79 -8.08 -9.62
N ILE A 201 -3.83 -8.67 -10.23
CA ILE A 201 -4.18 -10.09 -10.12
C ILE A 201 -3.02 -10.97 -10.60
N VAL A 202 -2.53 -10.73 -11.81
CA VAL A 202 -1.42 -11.49 -12.41
C VAL A 202 -0.17 -11.39 -11.55
N THR A 203 0.22 -10.17 -11.18
CA THR A 203 1.38 -9.89 -10.33
C THR A 203 1.28 -10.64 -9.00
N ALA A 204 0.10 -10.64 -8.36
CA ALA A 204 -0.09 -11.31 -7.08
C ALA A 204 -0.03 -12.84 -7.19
N SER A 205 -0.57 -13.42 -8.26
CA SER A 205 -0.51 -14.87 -8.51
C SER A 205 0.87 -15.35 -8.95
N GLU A 206 1.55 -14.63 -9.82
CA GLU A 206 2.86 -15.03 -10.36
C GLU A 206 3.96 -14.90 -9.31
N ARG A 207 3.98 -13.78 -8.59
CA ARG A 207 5.00 -13.43 -7.59
C ARG A 207 4.69 -13.98 -6.19
N ALA A 208 3.53 -14.62 -6.00
CA ALA A 208 3.00 -15.19 -4.76
C ALA A 208 4.08 -15.86 -3.88
N ALA A 209 4.65 -15.11 -2.93
CA ALA A 209 5.68 -15.58 -2.01
C ALA A 209 6.95 -16.21 -2.64
N LYS A 210 7.19 -15.99 -3.94
CA LYS A 210 8.35 -16.56 -4.67
C LYS A 210 9.55 -15.63 -4.68
N GLU A 211 9.31 -14.33 -4.50
CA GLU A 211 10.37 -13.34 -4.61
C GLU A 211 10.91 -12.95 -3.26
N ARG A 212 12.24 -12.87 -3.18
CA ARG A 212 12.93 -12.37 -2.02
C ARG A 212 12.58 -10.89 -1.83
N TYR A 213 12.22 -10.53 -0.59
CA TYR A 213 12.04 -9.14 -0.24
C TYR A 213 13.40 -8.43 -0.31
N HIS A 214 13.40 -7.22 -0.84
CA HIS A 214 14.58 -6.38 -0.82
C HIS A 214 14.16 -4.96 -0.55
N ILE A 215 14.71 -4.36 0.52
CA ILE A 215 14.29 -3.05 0.96
C ILE A 215 14.33 -2.03 -0.17
N ILE A 216 15.32 -2.07 -1.08
CA ILE A 216 15.50 -1.17 -2.25
C ILE A 216 14.78 -1.60 -3.54
N TYR A 217 14.66 -2.91 -3.79
CA TYR A 217 14.31 -3.39 -5.14
C TYR A 217 12.95 -4.06 -5.19
N ASN A 218 12.47 -4.60 -4.07
CA ASN A 218 11.25 -5.39 -4.01
C ASN A 218 10.52 -5.15 -2.68
N HIS A 219 9.73 -4.07 -2.65
CA HIS A 219 8.98 -3.61 -1.48
C HIS A 219 7.70 -2.89 -1.92
N CYS A 220 6.84 -2.52 -0.97
CA CYS A 220 5.48 -2.05 -1.24
C CYS A 220 5.40 -0.79 -2.12
N VAL A 221 6.26 0.21 -1.95
CA VAL A 221 6.17 1.46 -2.72
C VAL A 221 6.57 1.21 -4.19
N ASN A 222 7.76 0.69 -4.49
CA ASN A 222 8.19 0.43 -5.87
C ASN A 222 7.22 -0.47 -6.62
N ASN A 223 6.79 -1.57 -5.97
CA ASN A 223 5.88 -2.51 -6.59
C ASN A 223 4.55 -1.83 -6.97
N MET A 224 4.09 -0.82 -6.23
CA MET A 224 2.92 -0.02 -6.61
C MET A 224 3.21 0.93 -7.77
N PHE A 225 4.34 1.63 -7.77
CA PHE A 225 4.74 2.51 -8.87
C PHE A 225 4.91 1.72 -10.19
N GLU A 226 5.56 0.56 -10.14
CA GLU A 226 5.70 -0.36 -11.26
C GLU A 226 4.34 -0.86 -11.76
N LEU A 227 3.47 -1.29 -10.85
CA LEU A 227 2.15 -1.78 -11.20
C LEU A 227 1.33 -0.69 -11.90
N ILE A 228 1.37 0.55 -11.44
CA ILE A 228 0.68 1.67 -12.09
C ILE A 228 1.31 1.99 -13.46
N ASN A 229 2.63 1.98 -13.57
CA ASN A 229 3.33 2.19 -14.83
C ASN A 229 2.89 1.25 -15.97
N THR A 230 2.39 0.05 -15.64
CA THR A 230 1.89 -0.92 -16.63
C THR A 230 0.69 -0.42 -17.44
N VAL A 231 -0.06 0.57 -16.93
CA VAL A 231 -1.27 1.10 -17.60
C VAL A 231 -1.13 2.55 -18.05
N LEU A 232 -0.06 3.23 -17.65
CA LEU A 232 0.17 4.61 -18.04
C LEU A 232 0.73 4.70 -19.47
N PRO A 233 0.33 5.73 -20.23
CA PRO A 233 1.01 6.07 -21.47
C PRO A 233 2.44 6.53 -21.17
N SER A 234 3.34 6.38 -22.14
CA SER A 234 4.78 6.59 -21.94
C SER A 234 5.15 7.95 -21.33
N TYR A 235 4.43 9.01 -21.68
CA TYR A 235 4.67 10.37 -21.17
C TYR A 235 4.26 10.58 -19.71
N GLN A 236 3.40 9.71 -19.16
CA GLN A 236 2.98 9.74 -17.75
C GLN A 236 3.72 8.72 -16.89
N ARG A 237 4.50 7.80 -17.47
CA ARG A 237 5.21 6.78 -16.71
C ARG A 237 6.26 7.41 -15.81
N PHE A 238 6.38 6.86 -14.60
CA PHE A 238 7.49 7.13 -13.71
C PHE A 238 8.76 6.53 -14.30
N ASN A 239 9.86 7.30 -14.29
CA ASN A 239 11.14 6.81 -14.78
C ASN A 239 11.63 5.65 -13.89
N PRO A 240 11.93 4.45 -14.45
CA PRO A 240 12.39 3.30 -13.67
C PRO A 240 13.63 3.60 -12.82
N TRP A 241 14.56 4.41 -13.33
CA TRP A 241 15.74 4.81 -12.57
C TRP A 241 15.38 5.71 -11.38
N LEU A 242 14.34 6.54 -11.50
CA LEU A 242 13.83 7.31 -10.36
C LEU A 242 13.13 6.39 -9.35
N VAL A 243 12.33 5.44 -9.83
CA VAL A 243 11.64 4.46 -8.98
C VAL A 243 12.65 3.64 -8.16
N HIS A 244 13.68 3.09 -8.80
CA HIS A 244 14.65 2.25 -8.10
C HIS A 244 15.81 3.03 -7.44
N GLY A 245 16.16 4.21 -7.94
CA GLY A 245 17.38 4.94 -7.55
C GLY A 245 17.16 6.22 -6.72
N ILE A 246 15.98 6.85 -6.78
CA ILE A 246 15.70 8.12 -6.08
C ILE A 246 14.57 8.00 -5.08
N ILE A 247 13.47 7.28 -5.40
CA ILE A 247 12.35 7.04 -4.48
C ILE A 247 12.80 6.28 -3.20
N PHE A 248 14.02 5.76 -3.22
CA PHE A 248 14.73 5.13 -2.11
C PHE A 248 15.54 6.01 -1.17
N ASN A 249 15.60 7.32 -1.38
CA ASN A 249 15.99 8.17 -0.26
C ASN A 249 14.83 8.11 0.75
N PRO A 250 15.04 7.82 2.06
CA PRO A 250 14.00 7.86 3.10
C PRO A 250 13.09 9.10 3.01
N VAL A 251 13.59 10.19 2.43
CA VAL A 251 12.84 11.38 2.02
C VAL A 251 11.64 11.09 1.11
N PHE A 252 11.79 10.27 0.06
CA PHE A 252 10.75 10.02 -0.94
C PHE A 252 9.78 8.90 -0.54
N CYS A 253 10.11 8.09 0.46
CA CYS A 253 9.16 7.22 1.13
C CYS A 253 8.20 8.00 2.06
N ALA A 254 8.39 9.31 2.22
CA ALA A 254 7.47 10.12 3.01
C ALA A 254 6.14 10.35 2.25
N PRO A 255 5.00 10.35 2.97
CA PRO A 255 3.67 10.46 2.36
C PRO A 255 3.48 11.68 1.46
N ASP A 256 4.08 12.82 1.82
CA ASP A 256 3.95 14.07 1.08
C ASP A 256 4.67 14.01 -0.28
N PHE A 257 5.75 13.23 -0.40
CA PHE A 257 6.47 13.06 -1.67
C PHE A 257 5.73 12.12 -2.62
N ASN A 258 5.11 11.05 -2.12
CA ASN A 258 4.24 10.20 -2.94
C ASN A 258 3.10 11.04 -3.55
N GLU A 259 2.42 11.84 -2.74
CA GLU A 259 1.38 12.76 -3.23
C GLU A 259 1.93 13.70 -4.31
N LEU A 260 3.08 14.31 -4.07
CA LEU A 260 3.71 15.25 -5.00
C LEU A 260 4.03 14.60 -6.35
N ILE A 261 4.66 13.43 -6.35
CA ILE A 261 5.05 12.72 -7.58
C ILE A 261 3.80 12.32 -8.38
N PHE A 262 2.80 11.73 -7.74
CA PHE A 262 1.55 11.36 -8.41
C PHE A 262 0.82 12.58 -8.98
N ASN A 263 0.82 13.70 -8.25
CA ASN A 263 0.22 14.95 -8.73
C ASN A 263 0.99 15.54 -9.93
N PHE A 264 2.33 15.54 -9.90
CA PHE A 264 3.15 16.01 -11.03
C PHE A 264 2.93 15.20 -12.31
N HIS A 265 2.64 13.92 -12.18
CA HIS A 265 2.30 13.05 -13.30
C HIS A 265 0.82 13.17 -13.73
N GLY A 266 0.05 14.06 -13.10
CA GLY A 266 -1.37 14.28 -13.42
C GLY A 266 -2.25 13.07 -13.09
N LEU A 267 -1.85 12.26 -12.11
CA LEU A 267 -2.55 11.00 -11.79
C LEU A 267 -3.56 11.16 -10.66
N ILE A 268 -3.52 12.23 -9.88
CA ILE A 268 -4.49 12.46 -8.80
C ILE A 268 -5.66 13.24 -9.36
N LYS A 269 -6.81 12.58 -9.46
CA LYS A 269 -8.09 13.22 -9.79
C LYS A 269 -8.65 13.99 -8.60
N GLU A 270 -8.59 13.36 -7.43
CA GLU A 270 -9.21 13.87 -6.21
C GLU A 270 -8.46 13.37 -4.98
N LYS A 271 -8.27 14.24 -3.99
CA LYS A 271 -7.80 13.88 -2.65
C LYS A 271 -9.01 13.76 -1.73
N LEU A 272 -9.28 12.56 -1.24
CA LEU A 272 -10.38 12.31 -0.31
C LEU A 272 -10.00 12.74 1.13
N PRO A 273 -11.00 12.92 2.02
CA PRO A 273 -10.74 13.08 3.44
C PRO A 273 -9.85 11.95 3.98
N MET A 274 -8.88 12.31 4.81
CA MET A 274 -8.03 11.34 5.47
C MET A 274 -8.88 10.42 6.35
N PHE A 275 -8.74 9.11 6.18
CA PHE A 275 -9.26 8.15 7.15
C PHE A 275 -8.37 8.21 8.39
N ARG A 276 -8.97 8.41 9.56
CA ARG A 276 -8.22 8.52 10.81
C ARG A 276 -8.39 7.28 11.64
N GLY A 277 -7.25 6.82 12.15
CA GLY A 277 -7.13 5.69 13.04
C GLY A 277 -8.14 5.75 14.17
N SER A 278 -8.03 6.59 15.18
CA SER A 278 -8.47 6.12 16.51
C SER A 278 -7.94 6.91 17.69
N TYR A 279 -7.72 8.22 17.57
CA TYR A 279 -7.06 9.15 18.53
C TYR A 279 -5.54 9.09 18.59
#